data_AF-A0A820C0R7-F1
#
_entry.id   AF-A0A820C0R7-F1
#
_cell.length_a   1.000
_cell.length_b   1.000
_cell.length_c   1.000
_cell.angle_alpha   90.00
_cell.angle_beta   90.00
_cell.angle_gamma   90.00
#
_symmetry.space_group_name_H-M   'P 1'
#
loop_
_entity.id
_entity.type
_entity.pdbx_description
1 polymer ?
#
loop_
_entity_poly.entity_id
_entity_poly.type
_entity_poly.pdbx_seq_one_letter_code
_entity_poly.pdbx_strand_id
1 'polypeptide(L)'
;MIRLCTTPFWNKNITNSSYPYLTECFRNTVLQWVPIVSLAIVPDVIGYSINFQQQTKSAKLWTESARIWLHFIVALGSFIANCFAEKYTTIETVSDERPIVPELYVSFPSQIFCTWVTPLILRGYKKPLTENDCWQLPISERTVTVAHQVQNCMKRMNRRTTNISYKNTSATNQTEDENRNSLNDLPMIDIEKPLLKHQKKTIFWHALFGAFIDKIIAGGLIKFVHDLFQLTGPLILKLFLNFFTDPTKPKWLGIFYGILLSAIVFCQVIFLRAYFHCQFLVGLRFRSAITGLVYRKSLKLSNSSKHETTTGEMINLMAIDASHFGDITTQLHMLWSGR
;
A
#
# COMPACT_ATOMS: atom_id res chain seq x y z
N MET A 1 -4.43 -27.17 3.88
CA MET A 1 -2.99 -26.91 4.12
C MET A 1 -2.60 -25.67 3.30
N ILE A 2 -2.47 -24.51 3.93
CA ILE A 2 -2.24 -23.23 3.25
C ILE A 2 -0.80 -23.26 2.70
N ARG A 3 -0.62 -23.46 1.39
CA ARG A 3 0.69 -23.27 0.75
C ARG A 3 0.97 -21.77 0.71
N LEU A 4 1.74 -21.30 1.70
CA LEU A 4 2.20 -19.90 1.79
C LEU A 4 3.06 -19.49 0.57
N CYS A 5 3.66 -20.45 -0.16
CA CYS A 5 4.45 -20.21 -1.36
C CYS A 5 4.41 -21.37 -2.35
N THR A 6 4.77 -21.09 -3.61
CA THR A 6 4.92 -22.06 -4.70
C THR A 6 6.35 -22.62 -4.84
N THR A 7 7.34 -22.01 -4.20
CA THR A 7 8.77 -22.42 -4.21
C THR A 7 9.18 -23.08 -2.88
N PRO A 8 10.24 -23.91 -2.85
CA PRO A 8 10.74 -24.51 -1.62
C PRO A 8 11.18 -23.42 -0.62
N PHE A 9 10.82 -23.61 0.66
CA PHE A 9 11.10 -22.63 1.71
C PHE A 9 12.59 -22.31 1.86
N TRP A 10 13.47 -23.32 1.76
CA TRP A 10 14.92 -23.17 1.85
C TRP A 10 15.61 -24.04 0.79
N ASN A 11 16.67 -23.52 0.16
CA ASN A 11 17.46 -24.26 -0.84
C ASN A 11 18.96 -24.04 -0.62
N LYS A 12 19.69 -25.13 -0.29
CA LYS A 12 21.13 -25.12 -0.02
C LYS A 12 21.99 -24.82 -1.27
N ASN A 13 21.52 -25.16 -2.45
CA ASN A 13 22.28 -24.95 -3.69
C ASN A 13 22.35 -23.46 -4.08
N ILE A 14 21.33 -22.69 -3.70
CA ILE A 14 21.24 -21.24 -3.96
C ILE A 14 22.06 -20.44 -2.94
N THR A 15 22.15 -20.94 -1.71
CA THR A 15 22.92 -20.30 -0.62
C THR A 15 24.42 -20.56 -0.72
N ASN A 16 24.85 -21.66 -1.36
CA ASN A 16 26.27 -22.00 -1.57
C ASN A 16 26.84 -21.54 -2.92
N SER A 17 26.13 -20.69 -3.68
CA SER A 17 26.66 -20.12 -4.92
C SER A 17 27.76 -19.08 -4.63
N SER A 18 28.54 -18.68 -5.64
CA SER A 18 29.56 -17.63 -5.52
C SER A 18 29.05 -16.32 -4.90
N TYR A 19 27.73 -16.13 -4.91
CA TYR A 19 27.01 -15.12 -4.15
C TYR A 19 25.87 -15.80 -3.35
N PRO A 20 25.84 -15.74 -2.02
CA PRO A 20 24.82 -16.43 -1.22
C PRO A 20 23.46 -15.73 -1.33
N TYR A 21 22.44 -16.41 -1.88
CA TYR A 21 21.09 -15.85 -2.05
C TYR A 21 20.03 -16.54 -1.18
N LEU A 22 18.98 -15.79 -0.84
CA LEU A 22 17.80 -16.27 -0.11
C LEU A 22 16.63 -16.61 -1.06
N THR A 23 15.88 -17.66 -0.72
CA THR A 23 14.70 -18.14 -1.48
C THR A 23 13.53 -17.14 -1.46
N GLU A 24 12.78 -17.09 -2.57
CA GLU A 24 11.59 -16.21 -2.75
C GLU A 24 10.58 -16.41 -1.62
N CYS A 25 10.35 -17.65 -1.21
CA CYS A 25 9.40 -17.95 -0.13
C CYS A 25 9.89 -17.41 1.22
N PHE A 26 11.16 -17.64 1.57
CA PHE A 26 11.76 -17.14 2.80
C PHE A 26 11.69 -15.62 2.90
N ARG A 27 11.89 -14.94 1.76
CA ARG A 27 11.78 -13.48 1.64
C ARG A 27 10.36 -12.96 1.88
N ASN A 28 9.35 -13.54 1.23
CA ASN A 28 7.97 -13.07 1.30
C ASN A 28 7.21 -13.53 2.57
N THR A 29 7.77 -14.48 3.34
CA THR A 29 7.21 -14.90 4.63
C THR A 29 8.03 -14.40 5.82
N VAL A 30 9.28 -14.81 5.96
CA VAL A 30 10.07 -14.51 7.18
C VAL A 30 10.49 -13.04 7.19
N LEU A 31 11.13 -12.55 6.12
CA LEU A 31 11.65 -11.18 6.09
C LEU A 31 10.54 -10.11 6.04
N GLN A 32 9.35 -10.46 5.55
CA GLN A 32 8.22 -9.55 5.50
C GLN A 32 7.37 -9.57 6.79
N TRP A 33 7.11 -10.74 7.36
CA TRP A 33 6.19 -10.85 8.51
C TRP A 33 6.88 -10.76 9.86
N VAL A 34 8.17 -11.10 9.99
CA VAL A 34 8.89 -10.96 11.27
C VAL A 34 8.94 -9.50 11.75
N PRO A 35 9.26 -8.50 10.91
CA PRO A 35 9.15 -7.09 11.30
C PRO A 35 7.73 -6.70 11.72
N ILE A 36 6.72 -7.14 10.97
CA ILE A 36 5.31 -6.80 11.23
C ILE A 36 4.82 -7.40 12.55
N VAL A 37 5.11 -8.67 12.81
CA VAL A 37 4.77 -9.36 14.07
C VAL A 37 5.55 -8.75 15.23
N SER A 38 6.84 -8.44 15.04
CA SER A 38 7.64 -7.80 16.07
C SER A 38 7.12 -6.41 16.43
N LEU A 39 6.65 -5.63 15.45
CA LEU A 39 6.12 -4.28 15.64
C LEU A 39 4.69 -4.28 16.22
N ALA A 40 3.88 -5.31 15.96
CA ALA A 40 2.55 -5.45 16.54
C ALA A 40 2.58 -5.68 18.07
N ILE A 41 3.67 -6.25 18.59
CA ILE A 41 3.83 -6.57 20.02
C ILE A 41 4.41 -5.37 20.81
N VAL A 42 5.06 -4.42 20.12
CA VAL A 42 5.73 -3.26 20.75
C VAL A 42 4.77 -2.34 21.53
N PRO A 43 3.55 -2.00 21.04
CA PRO A 43 2.61 -1.15 21.79
C PRO A 43 2.13 -1.77 23.10
N ASP A 44 1.87 -3.08 23.13
CA ASP A 44 1.44 -3.80 24.33
C ASP A 44 2.56 -3.87 25.38
N VAL A 45 3.81 -4.05 24.94
CA VAL A 45 5.00 -4.06 25.78
C VAL A 45 5.28 -2.68 26.38
N ILE A 46 5.15 -1.62 25.58
CA ILE A 46 5.33 -0.23 26.04
C ILE A 46 4.19 0.16 26.99
N GLY A 47 2.93 -0.15 26.65
CA GLY A 47 1.76 0.15 27.50
C GLY A 47 1.82 -0.56 28.85
N TYR A 48 2.26 -1.83 28.88
CA TYR A 48 2.50 -2.56 30.12
C TYR A 48 3.64 -1.94 30.95
N SER A 49 4.74 -1.53 30.31
CA SER A 49 5.89 -0.93 31.00
C SER A 49 5.59 0.45 31.62
N ILE A 50 4.72 1.25 30.99
CA ILE A 50 4.29 2.57 31.50
C ILE A 50 3.38 2.40 32.71
N ASN A 51 2.40 1.49 32.66
CA ASN A 51 1.55 1.16 33.82
C ASN A 51 2.35 0.57 34.98
N PHE A 52 3.41 -0.20 34.67
CA PHE A 52 4.26 -0.82 35.69
C PHE A 52 5.25 0.16 36.35
N GLN A 53 5.59 1.28 35.68
CA GLN A 53 6.51 2.31 36.21
C GLN A 53 5.97 2.99 37.49
N GLN A 54 4.66 2.87 37.76
CA GLN A 54 4.02 3.37 38.97
C GLN A 54 4.19 2.45 40.21
N GLN A 55 4.73 1.22 40.09
CA GLN A 55 4.59 0.19 41.14
C GLN A 55 5.86 -0.56 41.62
N THR A 56 7.07 0.03 41.52
CA THR A 56 8.33 -0.32 42.24
C THR A 56 9.35 -1.33 41.66
N LYS A 57 10.63 -1.10 42.08
CA LYS A 57 11.91 -1.86 42.06
C LYS A 57 12.71 -2.04 40.75
N SER A 58 13.95 -1.54 40.80
CA SER A 58 15.02 -1.52 39.77
C SER A 58 15.22 -2.85 39.02
N ALA A 59 15.08 -4.01 39.68
CA ALA A 59 15.33 -5.32 39.06
C ALA A 59 14.33 -5.70 37.94
N LYS A 60 13.06 -5.25 38.01
CA LYS A 60 12.06 -5.47 36.95
C LYS A 60 12.20 -4.50 35.77
N LEU A 61 12.87 -3.36 35.97
CA LEU A 61 13.15 -2.40 34.90
C LEU A 61 14.18 -2.95 33.90
N TRP A 62 15.17 -3.71 34.38
CA TRP A 62 16.19 -4.32 33.54
C TRP A 62 15.63 -5.42 32.63
N THR A 63 14.70 -6.25 33.13
CA THR A 63 14.06 -7.30 32.33
C THR A 63 13.18 -6.72 31.22
N GLU A 64 12.45 -5.65 31.50
CA GLU A 64 11.61 -4.97 30.51
C GLU A 64 12.42 -4.19 29.49
N SER A 65 13.51 -3.55 29.94
CA SER A 65 14.47 -2.89 29.07
C SER A 65 15.19 -3.91 28.16
N ALA A 66 15.58 -5.07 28.69
CA ALA A 66 16.18 -6.16 27.92
C ALA A 66 15.22 -6.70 26.84
N ARG A 67 13.92 -6.77 27.12
CA ARG A 67 12.89 -7.14 26.14
C ARG A 67 12.80 -6.13 25.00
N ILE A 68 12.82 -4.83 25.30
CA ILE A 68 12.84 -3.75 24.29
C ILE A 68 14.12 -3.84 23.43
N TRP A 69 15.27 -4.07 24.05
CA TRP A 69 16.55 -4.25 23.34
C TRP A 69 16.56 -5.49 22.45
N LEU A 70 15.97 -6.60 22.89
CA LEU A 70 15.84 -7.81 22.08
C LEU A 70 14.98 -7.56 20.83
N HIS A 71 13.85 -6.85 20.97
CA HIS A 71 13.01 -6.47 19.83
C HIS A 71 13.74 -5.52 18.88
N PHE A 72 14.48 -4.55 19.41
CA PHE A 72 15.31 -3.64 18.61
C PHE A 72 16.40 -4.38 17.84
N ILE A 73 17.09 -5.34 18.47
CA ILE A 73 18.12 -6.16 17.83
C ILE A 73 17.52 -7.07 16.75
N VAL A 74 16.34 -7.65 16.97
CA VAL A 74 15.65 -8.47 15.96
C VAL A 74 15.17 -7.60 14.79
N ALA A 75 14.62 -6.41 15.04
CA ALA A 75 14.22 -5.48 14.00
C ALA A 75 15.43 -4.98 13.19
N LEU A 76 16.54 -4.65 13.87
CA LEU A 76 17.81 -4.25 13.27
C LEU A 76 18.42 -5.41 12.45
N GLY A 77 18.40 -6.63 12.98
CA GLY A 77 18.86 -7.83 12.29
C GLY A 77 18.04 -8.13 11.03
N SER A 78 16.71 -7.96 11.10
CA SER A 78 15.83 -8.10 9.93
C SER A 78 16.04 -6.97 8.91
N PHE A 79 16.33 -5.75 9.36
CA PHE A 79 16.68 -4.63 8.48
C PHE A 79 18.00 -4.91 7.75
N ILE A 80 19.03 -5.35 8.49
CA ILE A 80 20.34 -5.73 7.93
C ILE A 80 20.19 -6.92 6.96
N ALA A 81 19.40 -7.93 7.30
CA ALA A 81 19.12 -9.04 6.39
C ALA A 81 18.42 -8.58 5.10
N ASN A 82 17.51 -7.61 5.20
CA ASN A 82 16.89 -6.97 4.04
C ASN A 82 17.89 -6.12 3.24
N CYS A 83 18.93 -5.55 3.86
CA CYS A 83 20.00 -4.86 3.15
C CYS A 83 20.73 -5.75 2.14
N PHE A 84 20.91 -7.03 2.49
CA PHE A 84 21.61 -8.02 1.66
C PHE A 84 20.66 -8.88 0.80
N ALA A 85 19.35 -8.83 1.05
CA ALA A 85 18.35 -9.53 0.26
C ALA A 85 18.10 -8.79 -1.07
N GLU A 86 19.06 -8.82 -1.99
CA GLU A 86 18.92 -8.29 -3.34
C GLU A 86 17.87 -9.10 -4.12
N LYS A 87 17.03 -8.43 -4.91
CA LYS A 87 15.88 -9.04 -5.60
C LYS A 87 16.24 -9.22 -7.07
N TYR A 88 16.57 -10.44 -7.48
CA TYR A 88 16.79 -10.71 -8.90
C TYR A 88 15.43 -10.94 -9.58
N THR A 89 15.00 -9.98 -10.38
CA THR A 89 14.02 -10.27 -11.43
C THR A 89 14.86 -10.70 -12.61
N THR A 90 14.67 -11.90 -13.14
CA THR A 90 15.21 -12.31 -14.45
C THR A 90 14.86 -11.20 -15.41
N ILE A 91 15.86 -10.42 -15.82
CA ILE A 91 15.67 -9.37 -16.79
C ILE A 91 15.35 -10.14 -18.08
N GLU A 92 14.06 -10.29 -18.39
CA GLU A 92 13.64 -10.56 -19.75
C GLU A 92 14.05 -9.33 -20.57
N THR A 93 15.33 -9.27 -20.91
CA THR A 93 15.83 -8.37 -21.94
C THR A 93 15.24 -8.87 -23.25
N VAL A 94 14.05 -8.37 -23.60
CA VAL A 94 13.70 -8.28 -25.01
C VAL A 94 14.80 -7.43 -25.63
N SER A 95 15.52 -8.02 -26.57
CA SER A 95 16.92 -7.75 -26.94
C SER A 95 17.25 -6.35 -27.47
N ASP A 96 16.31 -5.40 -27.50
CA ASP A 96 16.48 -4.07 -28.11
C ASP A 96 15.82 -2.91 -27.34
N GLU A 97 15.36 -3.13 -26.09
CA GLU A 97 14.61 -2.11 -25.33
C GLU A 97 15.43 -1.45 -24.19
N ARG A 98 15.22 -0.13 -23.99
CA ARG A 98 15.75 0.66 -22.84
C ARG A 98 15.62 -0.10 -21.50
N PRO A 99 16.56 0.05 -20.54
CA PRO A 99 16.52 -0.69 -19.29
C PRO A 99 15.26 -0.38 -18.45
N ILE A 100 14.72 -1.40 -17.79
CA ILE A 100 13.61 -1.29 -16.84
C ILE A 100 14.08 -0.51 -15.59
N VAL A 101 13.15 0.18 -14.93
CA VAL A 101 13.41 0.95 -13.71
C VAL A 101 14.23 0.14 -12.66
N PRO A 102 15.36 0.69 -12.17
CA PRO A 102 16.25 -0.01 -11.24
C PRO A 102 15.62 -0.38 -9.90
N GLU A 103 14.57 0.35 -9.50
CA GLU A 103 13.83 0.12 -8.26
C GLU A 103 13.42 -1.35 -8.00
N LEU A 104 13.21 -2.14 -9.06
CA LEU A 104 12.77 -3.53 -8.93
C LEU A 104 13.86 -4.50 -8.47
N TYR A 105 15.13 -4.16 -8.70
CA TYR A 105 16.25 -5.07 -8.46
C TYR A 105 17.35 -4.49 -7.56
N VAL A 106 17.25 -3.21 -7.17
CA VAL A 106 18.20 -2.59 -6.24
C VAL A 106 18.01 -3.11 -4.81
N SER A 107 19.09 -3.00 -4.01
CA SER A 107 19.07 -3.36 -2.60
C SER A 107 18.08 -2.53 -1.79
N PHE A 108 17.58 -3.09 -0.69
CA PHE A 108 16.65 -2.41 0.22
C PHE A 108 17.14 -1.02 0.71
N PRO A 109 18.44 -0.78 1.01
CA PRO A 109 18.92 0.54 1.42
C PRO A 109 18.99 1.52 0.24
N SER A 110 19.21 1.03 -0.98
CA SER A 110 19.11 1.87 -2.17
C SER A 110 17.65 2.28 -2.42
N GLN A 111 16.69 1.39 -2.15
CA GLN A 111 15.25 1.68 -2.23
C GLN A 111 14.79 2.63 -1.10
N ILE A 112 15.13 2.30 0.15
CA ILE A 112 15.66 3.19 1.19
C ILE A 112 15.83 4.68 0.86
N PHE A 113 17.05 5.00 0.47
CA PHE A 113 17.52 6.37 0.29
C PHE A 113 17.27 6.88 -1.13
N CYS A 114 16.51 6.14 -1.95
CA CYS A 114 16.30 6.42 -3.38
C CYS A 114 17.61 6.65 -4.17
N THR A 115 18.71 6.02 -3.74
CA THR A 115 20.04 6.23 -4.33
C THR A 115 20.12 5.72 -5.76
N TRP A 116 19.24 4.77 -6.13
CA TRP A 116 19.11 4.29 -7.50
C TRP A 116 18.71 5.39 -8.50
N VAL A 117 18.12 6.50 -8.06
CA VAL A 117 17.75 7.65 -8.90
C VAL A 117 18.95 8.57 -9.17
N THR A 118 19.96 8.55 -8.29
CA THR A 118 21.14 9.44 -8.33
C THR A 118 21.85 9.49 -9.69
N PRO A 119 22.07 8.37 -10.42
CA PRO A 119 22.70 8.42 -11.75
C PRO A 119 21.91 9.26 -12.76
N LEU A 120 20.57 9.23 -12.72
CA LEU A 120 19.72 10.02 -13.61
C LEU A 120 19.78 11.51 -13.24
N ILE A 121 19.76 11.84 -11.94
CA ILE A 121 19.90 13.22 -11.44
C ILE A 121 21.24 13.82 -11.88
N LEU A 122 22.34 13.07 -11.71
CA LEU A 122 23.67 13.51 -12.12
C LEU A 122 23.79 13.68 -13.63
N ARG A 123 23.11 12.85 -14.43
CA ARG A 123 23.01 13.04 -15.89
C ARG A 123 22.24 14.31 -16.23
N GLY A 124 21.10 14.55 -15.59
CA GLY A 124 20.28 15.75 -15.78
C GLY A 124 20.99 17.05 -15.38
N TYR A 125 21.88 16.99 -14.39
CA TYR A 125 22.75 18.11 -14.01
C TYR A 125 23.79 18.43 -15.10
N LYS A 126 24.31 17.41 -15.79
CA LYS A 126 25.35 17.57 -16.83
C LYS A 126 24.77 17.89 -18.22
N LYS A 127 23.61 17.34 -18.56
CA LYS A 127 22.95 17.51 -19.85
C LYS A 127 21.42 17.51 -19.68
N PRO A 128 20.68 18.25 -20.51
CA PRO A 128 19.23 18.16 -20.52
C PRO A 128 18.79 16.72 -20.81
N LEU A 129 17.88 16.19 -20.00
CA LEU A 129 17.38 14.82 -20.15
C LEU A 129 16.50 14.71 -21.39
N THR A 130 16.71 13.62 -22.14
CA THR A 130 15.86 13.25 -23.28
C THR A 130 15.02 12.02 -22.95
N GLU A 131 14.00 11.72 -23.76
CA GLU A 131 13.16 10.53 -23.53
C GLU A 131 13.98 9.22 -23.49
N ASN A 132 15.07 9.17 -24.23
CA ASN A 132 15.96 8.01 -24.31
C ASN A 132 16.77 7.77 -23.02
N ASP A 133 16.93 8.79 -22.17
CA ASP A 133 17.63 8.68 -20.89
C ASP A 133 16.72 8.11 -19.78
N CYS A 134 15.41 8.06 -20.01
CA CYS A 134 14.42 7.56 -19.04
C CYS A 134 14.32 6.04 -19.05
N TRP A 135 14.07 5.47 -17.86
CA TRP A 135 13.80 4.05 -17.72
C TRP A 135 12.41 3.66 -18.21
N GLN A 136 12.29 2.41 -18.62
CA GLN A 136 10.98 1.85 -18.92
C GLN A 136 10.24 1.41 -17.66
N LEU A 137 8.91 1.57 -17.70
CA LEU A 137 8.03 0.99 -16.71
C LEU A 137 7.85 -0.52 -16.95
N PRO A 138 7.81 -1.33 -15.88
CA PRO A 138 7.51 -2.75 -15.99
C PRO A 138 6.09 -2.98 -16.53
N ILE A 139 5.87 -4.13 -17.18
CA ILE A 139 4.60 -4.50 -17.82
C ILE A 139 3.42 -4.44 -16.84
N SER A 140 3.66 -4.74 -15.56
CA SER A 140 2.65 -4.67 -14.49
C SER A 140 2.13 -3.25 -14.24
N GLU A 141 2.95 -2.22 -14.44
CA GLU A 141 2.62 -0.81 -14.20
C GLU A 141 2.15 -0.08 -15.47
N ARG A 142 2.17 -0.74 -16.63
CA ARG A 142 1.68 -0.16 -17.88
C ARG A 142 0.15 0.04 -17.83
N THR A 143 -0.32 1.15 -18.37
CA THR A 143 -1.74 1.55 -18.42
C THR A 143 -2.67 0.44 -18.93
N VAL A 144 -2.24 -0.31 -19.94
CA VAL A 144 -3.01 -1.42 -20.53
C VAL A 144 -3.31 -2.50 -19.49
N THR A 145 -2.31 -2.88 -18.71
CA THR A 145 -2.39 -3.93 -17.68
C THR A 145 -3.23 -3.46 -16.50
N VAL A 146 -2.95 -2.26 -16.00
CA VAL A 146 -3.66 -1.65 -14.87
C VAL A 146 -5.15 -1.45 -15.19
N ALA A 147 -5.48 -0.91 -16.37
CA ALA A 147 -6.86 -0.76 -16.81
C ALA A 147 -7.57 -2.12 -16.98
N HIS A 148 -6.84 -3.14 -17.45
CA HIS A 148 -7.39 -4.49 -17.60
C HIS A 148 -7.72 -5.15 -16.24
N GLN A 149 -6.89 -4.93 -15.22
CA GLN A 149 -7.17 -5.41 -13.84
C GLN A 149 -8.50 -4.86 -13.32
N VAL A 150 -8.71 -3.54 -13.44
CA VAL A 150 -9.96 -2.88 -13.02
C VAL A 150 -11.14 -3.37 -13.87
N GLN A 151 -10.96 -3.52 -15.19
CA GLN A 151 -12.00 -4.02 -16.07
C GLN A 151 -12.44 -5.45 -15.71
N ASN A 152 -11.49 -6.32 -15.35
CA ASN A 152 -11.79 -7.68 -14.92
C ASN A 152 -12.51 -7.71 -13.57
N CYS A 153 -12.11 -6.84 -12.63
CA CYS A 153 -12.83 -6.64 -11.37
C CYS A 153 -14.28 -6.21 -11.63
N MET A 154 -14.47 -5.22 -12.50
CA MET A 154 -15.79 -4.70 -12.89
C MET A 154 -16.67 -5.79 -13.55
N LYS A 155 -16.11 -6.61 -14.45
CA LYS A 155 -16.83 -7.75 -15.06
C LYS A 155 -17.26 -8.78 -14.01
N ARG A 156 -16.38 -9.11 -13.05
CA ARG A 156 -16.69 -10.06 -11.97
C ARG A 156 -17.83 -9.55 -11.10
N MET A 157 -17.84 -8.26 -10.76
CA MET A 157 -18.91 -7.68 -9.96
C MET A 157 -20.23 -7.57 -10.71
N ASN A 158 -20.21 -7.15 -11.98
CA ASN A 158 -21.43 -7.12 -12.80
C ASN A 158 -22.11 -8.50 -12.86
N ARG A 159 -21.34 -9.59 -13.00
CA ARG A 159 -21.88 -10.95 -12.96
C ARG A 159 -22.52 -11.30 -11.62
N ARG A 160 -21.96 -10.84 -10.50
CA ARG A 160 -22.55 -11.07 -9.16
C ARG A 160 -23.88 -10.33 -9.04
N THR A 161 -23.93 -9.07 -9.47
CA THR A 161 -25.13 -8.25 -9.44
C THR A 161 -26.25 -8.83 -10.30
N THR A 162 -25.95 -9.28 -11.53
CA THR A 162 -26.95 -9.91 -12.40
C THR A 162 -27.49 -11.21 -11.81
N ASN A 163 -26.62 -12.02 -11.19
CA ASN A 163 -27.05 -13.28 -10.58
C ASN A 163 -27.92 -13.05 -9.34
N ILE A 164 -27.63 -12.01 -8.54
CA ILE A 164 -28.47 -11.63 -7.40
C ILE A 164 -29.82 -11.13 -7.90
N SER A 165 -29.85 -10.28 -8.93
CA SER A 165 -31.10 -9.80 -9.53
C SER A 165 -31.95 -10.96 -10.04
N TYR A 166 -31.35 -11.91 -10.75
CA TYR A 166 -32.04 -13.10 -11.26
C TYR A 166 -32.61 -13.98 -10.14
N LYS A 167 -31.86 -14.21 -9.05
CA LYS A 167 -32.35 -14.94 -7.88
C LYS A 167 -33.50 -14.23 -7.18
N ASN A 168 -33.42 -12.91 -7.03
CA ASN A 168 -34.48 -12.12 -6.40
C ASN A 168 -35.76 -12.14 -7.26
N THR A 169 -35.66 -11.99 -8.58
CA THR A 169 -36.81 -12.12 -9.49
C THR A 169 -37.41 -13.52 -9.45
N SER A 170 -36.58 -14.57 -9.36
CA SER A 170 -37.07 -15.95 -9.23
C SER A 170 -37.78 -16.21 -7.89
N ALA A 171 -37.32 -15.57 -6.81
CA ALA A 171 -37.96 -15.67 -5.49
C ALA A 171 -39.27 -14.86 -5.41
N THR A 172 -39.33 -13.67 -6.02
CA THR A 172 -40.56 -12.85 -6.10
C THR A 172 -41.64 -13.53 -6.95
N ASN A 173 -41.27 -14.15 -8.07
CA ASN A 173 -42.22 -14.87 -8.91
C ASN A 173 -42.81 -16.11 -8.18
N GLN A 174 -42.09 -16.69 -7.22
CA GLN A 174 -42.61 -17.79 -6.38
C GLN A 174 -43.59 -17.30 -5.30
N THR A 175 -43.41 -16.10 -4.75
CA THR A 175 -44.35 -15.49 -3.79
C THR A 175 -45.57 -14.83 -4.45
N GLU A 176 -45.46 -14.39 -5.71
CA GLU A 176 -46.59 -13.84 -6.47
C GLU A 176 -47.57 -14.91 -6.96
N ASP A 177 -47.12 -16.15 -7.21
CA ASP A 177 -48.03 -17.25 -7.58
C ASP A 177 -48.94 -17.70 -6.42
N GLU A 178 -48.68 -17.30 -5.17
CA GLU A 178 -49.63 -17.47 -4.05
C GLU A 178 -50.64 -16.31 -3.90
N ASN A 179 -50.37 -15.12 -4.45
CA ASN A 179 -51.18 -13.90 -4.21
C ASN A 179 -51.88 -13.35 -5.46
N ARG A 180 -51.85 -14.07 -6.58
CA ARG A 180 -52.31 -13.67 -7.92
C ARG A 180 -53.84 -13.56 -8.14
N ASN A 181 -54.62 -13.37 -7.08
CA ASN A 181 -56.08 -13.22 -7.21
C ASN A 181 -56.60 -11.79 -7.04
N SER A 182 -55.77 -10.77 -6.86
CA SER A 182 -56.27 -9.40 -6.89
C SER A 182 -55.20 -8.38 -7.21
N LEU A 183 -55.50 -7.50 -8.17
CA LEU A 183 -54.81 -6.24 -8.48
C LEU A 183 -53.71 -6.26 -9.57
N ASN A 184 -54.08 -6.72 -10.78
CA ASN A 184 -53.41 -6.30 -12.02
C ASN A 184 -54.08 -5.01 -12.51
N ASP A 185 -53.63 -3.84 -12.07
CA ASP A 185 -53.85 -2.55 -12.77
C ASP A 185 -53.09 -1.41 -12.05
N LEU A 186 -51.75 -1.47 -12.06
CA LEU A 186 -50.93 -0.28 -11.82
C LEU A 186 -49.75 -0.29 -12.82
N PRO A 187 -49.49 0.84 -13.51
CA PRO A 187 -48.42 0.90 -14.49
C PRO A 187 -47.05 0.74 -13.80
N MET A 188 -46.22 -0.18 -14.30
CA MET A 188 -44.84 -0.35 -13.86
C MET A 188 -44.08 0.95 -14.06
N ILE A 189 -43.71 1.57 -12.94
CA ILE A 189 -43.08 2.88 -12.88
C ILE A 189 -41.65 2.79 -13.46
N ASP A 190 -41.29 3.75 -14.31
CA ASP A 190 -39.98 4.06 -14.95
C ASP A 190 -38.77 4.22 -13.98
N ILE A 191 -38.86 3.77 -12.72
CA ILE A 191 -37.84 3.85 -11.65
C ILE A 191 -36.61 2.96 -11.94
N GLU A 192 -36.70 2.00 -12.87
CA GLU A 192 -35.62 1.06 -13.17
C GLU A 192 -34.40 1.73 -13.83
N LYS A 193 -34.60 2.76 -14.66
CA LYS A 193 -33.53 3.48 -15.37
C LYS A 193 -32.55 4.24 -14.45
N PRO A 194 -33.00 5.05 -13.46
CA PRO A 194 -32.08 5.75 -12.55
C PRO A 194 -31.34 4.78 -11.60
N LEU A 195 -32.01 3.70 -11.15
CA LEU A 195 -31.40 2.72 -10.25
C LEU A 195 -30.25 1.96 -10.93
N LEU A 196 -30.43 1.53 -12.18
CA LEU A 196 -29.39 0.88 -13.00
C LEU A 196 -28.19 1.80 -13.26
N LYS A 197 -28.42 3.10 -13.47
CA LYS A 197 -27.34 4.10 -13.67
C LYS A 197 -26.55 4.31 -12.39
N HIS A 198 -27.22 4.37 -11.24
CA HIS A 198 -26.57 4.46 -9.93
C HIS A 198 -25.79 3.19 -9.60
N GLN A 199 -26.38 2.01 -9.84
CA GLN A 199 -25.76 0.70 -9.64
C GLN A 199 -24.47 0.53 -10.46
N LYS A 200 -24.45 0.99 -11.73
CA LYS A 200 -23.25 0.96 -12.58
C LYS A 200 -22.14 1.90 -12.09
N LYS A 201 -22.47 3.07 -11.54
CA LYS A 201 -21.48 4.00 -10.94
C LYS A 201 -20.84 3.40 -9.69
N THR A 202 -21.66 2.81 -8.81
CA THR A 202 -21.20 2.17 -7.58
C THR A 202 -20.29 0.98 -7.89
N ILE A 203 -20.60 0.18 -8.92
CA ILE A 203 -19.77 -0.94 -9.36
C ILE A 203 -18.40 -0.47 -9.89
N PHE A 204 -18.32 0.65 -10.59
CA PHE A 204 -17.03 1.16 -11.06
C PHE A 204 -16.08 1.47 -9.90
N TRP A 205 -16.54 2.25 -8.92
CA TRP A 205 -15.71 2.64 -7.78
C TRP A 205 -15.31 1.44 -6.94
N HIS A 206 -16.25 0.53 -6.65
CA HIS A 206 -15.93 -0.71 -5.93
C HIS A 206 -14.95 -1.59 -6.72
N ALA A 207 -15.02 -1.62 -8.04
CA ALA A 207 -14.06 -2.35 -8.87
C ALA A 207 -12.67 -1.70 -8.88
N LEU A 208 -12.62 -0.38 -8.91
CA LEU A 208 -11.38 0.41 -8.88
C LEU A 208 -10.65 0.21 -7.54
N PHE A 209 -11.33 0.46 -6.42
CA PHE A 209 -10.78 0.22 -5.09
C PHE A 209 -10.47 -1.26 -4.87
N GLY A 210 -11.38 -2.17 -5.27
CA GLY A 210 -11.21 -3.61 -5.11
C GLY A 210 -10.03 -4.18 -5.91
N ALA A 211 -9.63 -3.55 -7.02
CA ALA A 211 -8.47 -3.98 -7.80
C ALA A 211 -7.12 -3.68 -7.11
N PHE A 212 -7.07 -2.67 -6.23
CA PHE A 212 -5.84 -2.21 -5.58
C PHE A 212 -5.94 -2.20 -4.04
N ILE A 213 -6.96 -2.86 -3.49
CA ILE A 213 -7.27 -2.82 -2.06
C ILE A 213 -6.15 -3.41 -1.20
N ASP A 214 -5.44 -4.42 -1.71
CA ASP A 214 -4.28 -5.03 -1.05
C ASP A 214 -3.17 -4.00 -0.81
N LYS A 215 -2.93 -3.12 -1.79
CA LYS A 215 -1.92 -2.06 -1.71
C LYS A 215 -2.37 -0.91 -0.80
N ILE A 216 -3.65 -0.55 -0.86
CA ILE A 216 -4.23 0.49 0.02
C ILE A 216 -4.14 0.05 1.48
N ILE A 217 -4.53 -1.19 1.80
CA ILE A 217 -4.43 -1.74 3.16
C ILE A 217 -2.96 -1.78 3.62
N ALA A 218 -2.05 -2.26 2.77
CA ALA A 218 -0.63 -2.28 3.08
C ALA A 218 -0.09 -0.87 3.43
N GLY A 219 -0.46 0.15 2.64
CA GLY A 219 -0.09 1.53 2.94
C GLY A 219 -0.71 2.06 4.24
N GLY A 220 -1.95 1.67 4.55
CA GLY A 220 -2.59 1.99 5.83
C GLY A 220 -1.89 1.40 7.04
N LEU A 221 -1.42 0.15 6.96
CA LEU A 221 -0.63 -0.48 8.00
C LEU A 221 0.72 0.22 8.21
N ILE A 222 1.40 0.62 7.13
CA ILE A 222 2.65 1.40 7.21
C ILE A 222 2.38 2.74 7.91
N LYS A 223 1.27 3.42 7.57
CA LYS A 223 0.89 4.69 8.21
C LYS A 223 0.60 4.52 9.70
N PHE A 224 -0.11 3.46 10.06
CA PHE A 224 -0.40 3.13 11.46
C PHE A 224 0.89 2.98 12.28
N VAL A 225 1.88 2.25 11.74
CA VAL A 225 3.18 2.09 12.41
C VAL A 225 3.91 3.43 12.55
N HIS A 226 3.90 4.26 11.51
CA HIS A 226 4.45 5.63 11.60
C HIS A 226 3.80 6.42 12.75
N ASP A 227 2.48 6.33 12.91
CA ASP A 227 1.75 7.10 13.92
C ASP A 227 2.06 6.63 15.34
N LEU A 228 2.31 5.34 15.54
CA LEU A 228 2.80 4.83 16.82
C LEU A 228 4.16 5.44 17.21
N PHE A 229 5.09 5.57 16.25
CA PHE A 229 6.37 6.25 16.50
C PHE A 229 6.18 7.75 16.78
N GLN A 230 5.30 8.41 16.03
CA GLN A 230 4.95 9.83 16.23
C GLN A 230 4.38 10.08 17.64
N LEU A 231 3.53 9.18 18.15
CA LEU A 231 2.97 9.26 19.51
C LEU A 231 4.02 8.97 20.60
N THR A 232 4.98 8.10 20.32
CA THR A 232 6.04 7.73 21.26
C THR A 232 7.05 8.87 21.46
N GLY A 233 7.33 9.66 20.43
CA GLY A 233 8.30 10.77 20.48
C GLY A 233 8.10 11.75 21.66
N PRO A 234 6.91 12.35 21.83
CA PRO A 234 6.61 13.25 22.94
C PRO A 234 6.73 12.61 24.34
N LEU A 235 6.42 11.32 24.48
CA LEU A 235 6.55 10.60 25.76
C LEU A 235 8.01 10.47 26.18
N ILE A 236 8.89 10.11 25.25
CA ILE A 236 10.33 10.03 25.52
C ILE A 236 10.91 11.42 25.76
N LEU A 237 10.44 12.44 25.03
CA LEU A 237 10.84 13.83 25.28
C LEU A 237 10.48 14.27 26.70
N LYS A 238 9.30 13.92 27.21
CA LYS A 238 8.90 14.20 28.59
C LYS A 238 9.82 13.52 29.61
N LEU A 239 10.17 12.25 29.38
CA LEU A 239 11.11 11.53 30.25
C LEU A 239 12.51 12.14 30.21
N PHE A 240 12.95 12.61 29.04
CA PHE A 240 14.20 13.31 28.86
C PHE A 240 14.22 14.67 29.57
N LEU A 241 13.12 15.44 29.53
CA LEU A 241 13.01 16.69 30.28
C LEU A 241 13.00 16.45 31.80
N ASN A 242 12.27 15.43 32.28
CA ASN A 242 12.26 15.04 33.69
C ASN A 242 13.63 14.50 34.19
N PHE A 243 14.54 14.15 33.29
CA PHE A 243 15.91 13.80 33.68
C PHE A 243 16.69 15.04 34.14
N PHE A 244 16.45 16.22 33.55
CA PHE A 244 17.11 17.46 33.95
C PHE A 244 16.63 18.01 35.29
N THR A 245 15.43 17.64 35.74
CA THR A 245 14.87 18.10 37.02
C THR A 245 15.49 17.39 38.23
N ASP A 246 15.99 16.16 38.08
CA ASP A 246 16.49 15.34 39.18
C ASP A 246 18.03 15.16 39.12
N PRO A 247 18.82 15.88 39.95
CA PRO A 247 20.28 15.80 39.92
C PRO A 247 20.85 14.47 40.44
N THR A 248 20.00 13.61 41.03
CA THR A 248 20.38 12.28 41.55
C THR A 248 20.45 11.20 40.46
N LYS A 249 19.95 11.48 39.25
CA LYS A 249 19.93 10.50 38.15
C LYS A 249 21.30 10.37 37.48
N PRO A 250 21.69 9.15 37.08
CA PRO A 250 23.00 8.93 36.48
C PRO A 250 23.07 9.44 35.03
N LYS A 251 24.21 10.01 34.64
CA LYS A 251 24.42 10.66 33.32
C LYS A 251 24.13 9.77 32.11
N TRP A 252 24.40 8.46 32.21
CA TRP A 252 24.16 7.51 31.12
C TRP A 252 22.68 7.44 30.70
N LEU A 253 21.77 7.71 31.63
CA LEU A 253 20.32 7.70 31.37
C LEU A 253 19.91 8.81 30.41
N GLY A 254 20.53 10.00 30.53
CA GLY A 254 20.31 11.11 29.59
C GLY A 254 20.83 10.79 28.18
N ILE A 255 22.03 10.20 28.08
CA ILE A 255 22.59 9.74 26.79
C ILE A 255 21.68 8.69 26.14
N PHE A 256 21.17 7.75 26.94
CA PHE A 256 20.23 6.73 26.47
C PHE A 256 18.97 7.34 25.88
N TYR A 257 18.31 8.28 26.58
CA TYR A 257 17.12 8.96 26.06
C TYR A 257 17.41 9.75 24.77
N GLY A 258 18.58 10.39 24.68
CA GLY A 258 19.00 11.10 23.46
C GLY A 258 19.13 10.18 22.24
N ILE A 259 19.84 9.06 22.40
CA ILE A 259 19.98 8.05 21.34
C ILE A 259 18.61 7.47 20.95
N LEU A 260 17.76 7.18 21.94
CA LEU A 260 16.43 6.64 21.72
C LEU A 260 15.53 7.61 20.94
N LEU A 261 15.57 8.91 21.26
CA LEU A 261 14.86 9.94 20.50
C LEU A 261 15.33 9.99 19.04
N SER A 262 16.64 9.99 18.81
CA SER A 262 17.20 9.97 17.45
C SER A 262 16.76 8.72 16.68
N ALA A 263 16.76 7.55 17.30
CA ALA A 263 16.33 6.30 16.69
C ALA A 263 14.84 6.31 16.31
N ILE A 264 13.97 6.83 17.20
CA ILE A 264 12.52 6.96 16.93
C ILE A 264 12.27 7.88 15.74
N VAL A 265 12.89 9.06 15.70
CA VAL A 265 12.74 10.01 14.59
C VAL A 265 13.27 9.42 13.28
N PHE A 266 14.40 8.73 13.31
CA PHE A 266 14.94 8.06 12.12
C PHE A 266 13.99 6.97 11.59
N CYS A 267 13.45 6.13 12.47
CA CYS A 267 12.45 5.12 12.10
C CYS A 267 11.19 5.78 11.51
N GLN A 268 10.69 6.84 12.14
CA GLN A 268 9.54 7.59 11.67
C GLN A 268 9.75 8.08 10.23
N VAL A 269 10.90 8.69 9.91
CA VAL A 269 11.21 9.15 8.55
C VAL A 269 11.18 8.01 7.53
N ILE A 270 11.73 6.84 7.87
CA ILE A 270 11.72 5.67 6.99
C ILE A 270 10.29 5.21 6.69
N PHE A 271 9.44 5.08 7.72
CA PHE A 271 8.06 4.66 7.55
C PHE A 271 7.23 5.69 6.79
N LEU A 272 7.43 6.99 7.05
CA LEU A 272 6.75 8.06 6.32
C LEU A 272 7.10 8.02 4.83
N ARG A 273 8.38 7.83 4.50
CA ARG A 273 8.83 7.69 3.11
C ARG A 273 8.22 6.46 2.45
N ALA A 274 8.24 5.30 3.13
CA ALA A 274 7.65 4.07 2.62
C ALA A 274 6.14 4.22 2.38
N TYR A 275 5.43 4.93 3.26
CA TYR A 275 4.02 5.29 3.11
C TYR A 275 3.80 6.11 1.85
N PHE A 276 4.49 7.25 1.71
CA PHE A 276 4.30 8.13 0.55
C PHE A 276 4.64 7.44 -0.76
N HIS A 277 5.71 6.65 -0.79
CA HIS A 277 6.09 5.88 -1.97
C HIS A 277 4.98 4.89 -2.37
N CYS A 278 4.46 4.11 -1.42
CA CYS A 278 3.38 3.16 -1.68
C CYS A 278 2.11 3.86 -2.17
N GLN A 279 1.68 4.93 -1.51
CA GLN A 279 0.46 5.66 -1.86
C GLN A 279 0.58 6.39 -3.19
N PHE A 280 1.74 6.96 -3.50
CA PHE A 280 1.97 7.61 -4.79
C PHE A 280 1.85 6.61 -5.95
N LEU A 281 2.40 5.39 -5.79
CA LEU A 281 2.23 4.33 -6.78
C LEU A 281 0.75 3.92 -6.95
N VAL A 282 -0.01 3.81 -5.86
CA VAL A 282 -1.46 3.52 -5.96
C VAL A 282 -2.18 4.67 -6.67
N GLY A 283 -1.89 5.93 -6.34
CA GLY A 283 -2.45 7.10 -7.01
C GLY A 283 -2.15 7.13 -8.51
N LEU A 284 -0.92 6.80 -8.91
CA LEU A 284 -0.53 6.67 -10.33
C LEU A 284 -1.30 5.55 -11.04
N ARG A 285 -1.53 4.41 -10.37
CA ARG A 285 -2.35 3.31 -10.91
C ARG A 285 -3.80 3.73 -11.07
N PHE A 286 -4.37 4.45 -10.11
CA PHE A 286 -5.71 5.01 -10.20
C PHE A 286 -5.86 5.92 -11.42
N ARG A 287 -4.97 6.91 -11.55
CA ARG A 287 -4.95 7.84 -12.69
C ARG A 287 -4.86 7.06 -14.01
N SER A 288 -3.90 6.14 -14.12
CA SER A 288 -3.68 5.35 -15.33
C SER A 288 -4.89 4.47 -15.67
N ALA A 289 -5.50 3.83 -14.67
CA ALA A 289 -6.71 3.03 -14.86
C ALA A 289 -7.87 3.87 -15.40
N ILE A 290 -8.14 5.02 -14.78
CA ILE A 290 -9.22 5.92 -15.16
C ILE A 290 -9.01 6.40 -16.60
N THR A 291 -7.84 6.97 -16.90
CA THR A 291 -7.52 7.46 -18.25
C THR A 291 -7.64 6.34 -19.30
N GLY A 292 -7.09 5.15 -19.04
CA GLY A 292 -7.15 4.02 -19.97
C GLY A 292 -8.57 3.48 -20.20
N LEU A 293 -9.41 3.44 -19.16
CA LEU A 293 -10.80 2.98 -19.25
C LEU A 293 -11.70 3.99 -19.95
N VAL A 294 -11.57 5.29 -19.62
CA VAL A 294 -12.31 6.36 -20.28
C VAL A 294 -11.94 6.41 -21.76
N TYR A 295 -10.65 6.28 -22.09
CA TYR A 295 -10.18 6.25 -23.48
C TYR A 295 -10.75 5.06 -24.25
N ARG A 296 -10.76 3.86 -23.66
CA ARG A 296 -11.40 2.70 -24.32
C ARG A 296 -12.90 2.88 -24.48
N LYS A 297 -13.56 3.55 -23.54
CA LYS A 297 -15.01 3.78 -23.58
C LYS A 297 -15.37 4.82 -24.63
N SER A 298 -14.57 5.88 -24.79
CA SER A 298 -14.76 6.94 -25.79
C SER A 298 -14.76 6.41 -27.22
N LEU A 299 -13.86 5.49 -27.52
CA LEU A 299 -13.76 4.86 -28.83
C LEU A 299 -14.96 3.94 -29.15
N LYS A 300 -15.73 3.52 -28.13
CA LYS A 300 -16.87 2.60 -28.26
C LYS A 300 -18.23 3.26 -28.01
N LEU A 301 -18.27 4.57 -27.79
CA LEU A 301 -19.51 5.30 -27.56
C LEU A 301 -20.28 5.49 -28.89
N SER A 302 -21.59 5.26 -28.85
CA SER A 302 -22.49 5.47 -29.99
C SER A 302 -22.67 6.97 -30.27
N ASN A 303 -23.01 7.34 -31.51
CA ASN A 303 -23.17 8.75 -31.88
C ASN A 303 -24.23 9.48 -31.03
N SER A 304 -25.32 8.81 -30.64
CA SER A 304 -26.33 9.40 -29.75
C SER A 304 -25.77 9.79 -28.38
N SER A 305 -24.88 8.98 -27.79
CA SER A 305 -24.23 9.30 -26.51
C SER A 305 -23.06 10.28 -26.65
N LYS A 306 -22.46 10.41 -27.84
CA LYS A 306 -21.42 11.43 -28.11
C LYS A 306 -21.98 12.85 -28.20
N HIS A 307 -23.26 13.01 -28.53
CA HIS A 307 -23.90 14.34 -28.48
C HIS A 307 -24.14 14.83 -27.04
N GLU A 308 -24.23 13.92 -26.05
CA GLU A 308 -24.41 14.27 -24.63
C GLU A 308 -23.10 14.69 -23.92
N THR A 309 -21.94 14.26 -24.42
CA THR A 309 -20.63 14.58 -23.83
C THR A 309 -19.66 15.04 -24.89
N THR A 310 -19.21 16.28 -24.81
CA THR A 310 -18.29 16.87 -25.78
C THR A 310 -16.90 16.23 -25.69
N THR A 311 -16.16 16.21 -26.80
CA THR A 311 -14.77 15.75 -26.84
C THR A 311 -13.89 16.52 -25.84
N GLY A 312 -14.17 17.81 -25.63
CA GLY A 312 -13.46 18.64 -24.66
C GLY A 312 -13.69 18.20 -23.21
N GLU A 313 -14.94 17.95 -22.81
CA GLU A 313 -15.26 17.43 -21.47
C GLU A 313 -14.60 16.09 -21.19
N MET A 314 -14.51 15.22 -22.21
CA MET A 314 -13.86 13.94 -22.09
C MET A 314 -12.33 14.05 -21.90
N ILE A 315 -11.69 14.98 -22.62
CA ILE A 315 -10.27 15.28 -22.44
C ILE A 315 -10.05 15.87 -21.04
N ASN A 316 -10.92 16.78 -20.60
CA ASN A 316 -10.88 17.37 -19.27
C ASN A 316 -10.96 16.29 -18.18
N LEU A 317 -11.87 15.33 -18.33
CA LEU A 317 -12.04 14.20 -17.42
C LEU A 317 -10.80 13.29 -17.38
N MET A 318 -10.14 13.06 -18.54
CA MET A 318 -8.91 12.28 -18.60
C MET A 318 -7.69 12.99 -18.03
N ALA A 319 -7.61 14.31 -18.16
CA ALA A 319 -6.44 15.11 -17.80
C ALA A 319 -6.50 15.65 -16.36
N ILE A 320 -7.62 16.27 -15.99
CA ILE A 320 -7.80 16.94 -14.70
C ILE A 320 -8.38 15.97 -13.67
N ASP A 321 -9.56 15.40 -13.95
CA ASP A 321 -10.27 14.61 -12.93
C ASP A 321 -9.49 13.35 -12.56
N ALA A 322 -8.92 12.64 -13.53
CA ALA A 322 -8.10 11.46 -13.28
C ALA A 322 -6.86 11.79 -12.43
N SER A 323 -6.27 12.97 -12.59
CA SER A 323 -5.13 13.41 -11.77
C SER A 323 -5.56 13.66 -10.33
N HIS A 324 -6.67 14.39 -10.15
CA HIS A 324 -7.21 14.69 -8.82
C HIS A 324 -7.55 13.41 -8.04
N PHE A 325 -8.12 12.39 -8.68
CA PHE A 325 -8.36 11.09 -8.02
C PHE A 325 -7.06 10.38 -7.59
N GLY A 326 -5.99 10.52 -8.37
CA GLY A 326 -4.66 10.05 -7.97
C GLY A 326 -4.18 10.75 -6.70
N ASP A 327 -4.34 12.07 -6.62
CA ASP A 327 -3.91 12.88 -5.47
C ASP A 327 -4.72 12.56 -4.20
N ILE A 328 -6.04 12.40 -4.31
CA ILE A 328 -6.92 12.01 -3.19
C ILE A 328 -6.44 10.71 -2.55
N THR A 329 -5.94 9.77 -3.35
CA THR A 329 -5.45 8.47 -2.86
C THR A 329 -4.30 8.67 -1.86
N THR A 330 -3.42 9.67 -2.08
CA THR A 330 -2.32 9.98 -1.16
C THR A 330 -2.77 10.54 0.19
N GLN A 331 -3.96 11.15 0.22
CA GLN A 331 -4.57 11.73 1.42
C GLN A 331 -5.56 10.81 2.11
N LEU A 332 -5.88 9.65 1.52
CA LEU A 332 -6.93 8.76 2.00
C LEU A 332 -6.71 8.32 3.45
N HIS A 333 -5.46 8.04 3.84
CA HIS A 333 -5.18 7.62 5.22
C HIS A 333 -5.11 8.78 6.21
N MET A 334 -5.06 10.04 5.77
CA MET A 334 -5.16 11.20 6.65
C MET A 334 -6.56 11.33 7.27
N LEU A 335 -7.61 10.79 6.65
CA LEU A 335 -8.98 10.88 7.18
C LEU A 335 -9.16 10.20 8.55
N TRP A 336 -8.47 9.10 8.79
CA TRP A 336 -8.54 8.37 10.07
C TRP A 336 -7.32 8.62 10.96
N SER A 337 -6.18 8.98 10.37
CA SER A 337 -4.93 9.25 11.09
C SER A 337 -4.79 10.71 11.55
N GLY A 338 -5.38 11.67 10.82
CA GLY A 338 -5.27 13.11 11.09
C GLY A 338 -6.22 13.62 12.18
N ARG A 339 -6.68 12.73 13.07
CA ARG A 339 -7.54 13.08 14.20
C ARG A 339 -6.82 12.94 15.53
#